data_AF-A0A814RB91-F1
#
_entry.id   AF-A0A814RB91-F1
#
_cell.length_a   1.000
_cell.length_b   1.000
_cell.length_c   1.000
_cell.angle_alpha   90.00
_cell.angle_beta   90.00
_cell.angle_gamma   90.00
#
_symmetry.space_group_name_H-M   'P 1'
#
loop_
_entity.id
_entity.type
_entity.pdbx_description
1 polymer ?
#
loop_
_entity_poly.entity_id
_entity_poly.type
_entity_poly.pdbx_seq_one_letter_code
_entity_poly.pdbx_strand_id
1 'polypeptide(L)'
;MAECEHLRVGREFLESVSWPFAFRQEAHDRCYCERCYPPHLRDTMDVANYTYVIPRGWTRFAISVDEGFFNHHDVWDKWLNCYHGTSIENAKSCVEHRHLLLPNDTTMHGKKLEIREGHIKGEHYVFTTPSITYAALDYYAHTYHFQSPYNSQIYTIKVVLQCKQKPDSIIVQPETVDARRQGIKICRYIPNDKLEWKTQHRSTVTIYGLLLEVKQYHVHNHSNSFQYQQIRNTQNVSYESATISQTPSPPPFKTKLLITFKSCSDDIFIGGGISGCVSCLLVFFFLGWLITGSIWVFPAKSKVQYNQYNETNYCQENLYKFTFGLLLAQYSLIGLVICCGGILALLGLCLG
;
A
#
# COMPACT_ATOMS: atom_id res chain seq x y z
N MET A 1 -25.55 1.19 -0.89
CA MET A 1 -25.45 1.60 -2.31
C MET A 1 -24.59 0.57 -3.02
N ALA A 2 -24.97 0.13 -4.22
CA ALA A 2 -24.14 -0.78 -5.01
C ALA A 2 -22.81 -0.12 -5.38
N GLU A 3 -21.72 -0.87 -5.27
CA GLU A 3 -20.37 -0.44 -5.66
C GLU A 3 -20.32 0.00 -7.13
N CYS A 4 -19.49 1.02 -7.42
CA CYS A 4 -19.25 1.45 -8.79
C CYS A 4 -18.41 0.42 -9.56
N GLU A 5 -18.78 0.15 -10.81
CA GLU A 5 -18.06 -0.79 -11.69
C GLU A 5 -16.56 -0.51 -11.77
N HIS A 6 -16.14 0.75 -11.90
CA HIS A 6 -14.71 1.09 -11.98
C HIS A 6 -13.93 0.71 -10.71
N LEU A 7 -14.56 0.78 -9.53
CA LEU A 7 -13.97 0.33 -8.28
C LEU A 7 -13.87 -1.19 -8.24
N ARG A 8 -14.98 -1.89 -8.55
CA ARG A 8 -15.02 -3.34 -8.60
C ARG A 8 -13.97 -3.92 -9.55
N VAL A 9 -13.98 -3.50 -10.82
CA VAL A 9 -13.04 -3.99 -11.85
C VAL A 9 -11.60 -3.65 -11.48
N GLY A 10 -11.36 -2.46 -10.92
CA GLY A 10 -10.02 -2.09 -10.46
C GLY A 10 -9.53 -3.00 -9.34
N ARG A 11 -10.38 -3.39 -8.37
CA ARG A 11 -10.01 -4.35 -7.31
C ARG A 11 -9.69 -5.72 -7.88
N GLU A 12 -10.55 -6.24 -8.76
CA GLU A 12 -10.34 -7.53 -9.43
C GLU A 12 -9.01 -7.53 -10.21
N PHE A 13 -8.69 -6.44 -10.90
CA PHE A 13 -7.41 -6.29 -11.58
C PHE A 13 -6.24 -6.32 -10.59
N LEU A 14 -6.31 -5.54 -9.50
CA LEU A 14 -5.26 -5.51 -8.47
C LEU A 14 -5.05 -6.86 -7.78
N GLU A 15 -6.11 -7.62 -7.57
CA GLU A 15 -6.04 -9.02 -7.10
C GLU A 15 -5.33 -9.89 -8.13
N SER A 16 -5.71 -9.80 -9.41
CA SER A 16 -5.13 -10.62 -10.49
C SER A 16 -3.63 -10.38 -10.69
N VAL A 17 -3.15 -9.17 -10.38
CA VAL A 17 -1.74 -8.83 -10.49
C VAL A 17 -1.00 -8.99 -9.16
N SER A 18 -1.60 -9.49 -8.08
CA SER A 18 -0.96 -9.54 -6.76
C SER A 18 -0.41 -8.17 -6.33
N TRP A 19 -1.24 -7.13 -6.38
CA TRP A 19 -0.90 -5.81 -5.84
C TRP A 19 -0.56 -5.93 -4.34
N PRO A 20 0.43 -5.20 -3.80
CA PRO A 20 0.82 -5.33 -2.40
C PRO A 20 -0.21 -4.68 -1.47
N PHE A 21 -1.30 -5.39 -1.20
CA PHE A 21 -2.44 -4.94 -0.38
C PHE A 21 -2.06 -4.51 1.05
N ALA A 22 -0.91 -4.93 1.57
CA ALA A 22 -0.39 -4.48 2.85
C ALA A 22 -0.16 -2.95 2.91
N PHE A 23 0.01 -2.31 1.76
CA PHE A 23 0.15 -0.86 1.65
C PHE A 23 -1.16 -0.16 1.25
N ARG A 24 -2.31 -0.84 1.23
CA ARG A 24 -3.58 -0.22 0.82
C ARG A 24 -4.28 0.44 2.01
N GLN A 25 -4.94 1.57 1.75
CA GLN A 25 -5.81 2.27 2.69
C GLN A 25 -7.22 2.38 2.12
N GLU A 26 -7.99 1.29 2.13
CA GLU A 26 -9.26 1.17 1.38
C GLU A 26 -10.28 2.27 1.69
N ALA A 27 -10.27 2.79 2.94
CA ALA A 27 -11.13 3.88 3.39
C ALA A 27 -10.92 5.19 2.59
N HIS A 28 -9.79 5.33 1.90
CA HIS A 28 -9.41 6.51 1.11
C HIS A 28 -9.44 6.27 -0.41
N ASP A 29 -9.90 5.09 -0.85
CA ASP A 29 -10.17 4.84 -2.26
C ASP A 29 -11.19 5.84 -2.80
N ARG A 30 -11.02 6.24 -4.06
CA ARG A 30 -11.88 7.26 -4.67
C ARG A 30 -12.04 7.03 -6.16
N CYS A 31 -13.28 6.88 -6.59
CA CYS A 31 -13.61 6.85 -8.02
C CYS A 31 -13.95 8.24 -8.54
N TYR A 32 -13.47 8.56 -9.74
CA TYR A 32 -13.70 9.81 -10.45
C TYR A 32 -14.50 9.62 -11.75
N CYS A 33 -15.21 8.50 -11.92
CA CYS A 33 -16.17 8.33 -13.02
C CYS A 33 -17.33 9.33 -12.88
N GLU A 34 -18.12 9.52 -13.93
CA GLU A 34 -19.23 10.49 -13.94
C GLU A 34 -20.25 10.26 -12.82
N ARG A 35 -20.46 9.00 -12.41
CA ARG A 35 -21.36 8.66 -11.29
C ARG A 35 -20.79 9.06 -9.93
N CYS A 36 -19.48 8.85 -9.71
CA CYS A 36 -18.84 9.06 -8.41
C CYS A 36 -18.26 10.47 -8.23
N TYR A 37 -17.93 11.14 -9.34
CA TYR A 37 -17.43 12.51 -9.36
C TYR A 37 -18.14 13.26 -10.50
N PRO A 38 -19.35 13.77 -10.26
CA PRO A 38 -20.22 14.30 -11.31
C PRO A 38 -19.66 15.52 -12.04
N PRO A 39 -20.15 15.81 -13.27
CA PRO A 39 -19.60 16.87 -14.13
C PRO A 39 -19.64 18.28 -13.54
N HIS A 40 -20.56 18.57 -12.61
CA HIS A 40 -20.66 19.88 -11.96
C HIS A 40 -19.53 20.17 -10.96
N LEU A 41 -18.77 19.15 -10.55
CA LEU A 41 -17.59 19.33 -9.70
C LEU A 41 -16.41 19.92 -10.52
N ARG A 42 -15.39 20.41 -9.83
CA ARG A 42 -14.26 21.08 -10.48
C ARG A 42 -13.41 20.09 -11.29
N ASP A 43 -12.85 20.56 -12.40
CA ASP A 43 -11.90 19.79 -13.22
C ASP A 43 -10.45 20.00 -12.79
N THR A 44 -10.21 21.06 -12.02
CA THR A 44 -8.89 21.46 -11.55
C THR A 44 -8.93 21.90 -10.10
N MET A 45 -7.75 21.92 -9.48
CA MET A 45 -7.54 22.50 -8.16
C MET A 45 -6.18 23.17 -8.11
N ASP A 46 -6.11 24.29 -7.39
CA ASP A 46 -4.91 25.09 -7.23
C ASP A 46 -4.31 24.87 -5.84
N VAL A 47 -3.00 24.63 -5.80
CA VAL A 47 -2.20 24.49 -4.56
C VAL A 47 -0.89 25.23 -4.79
N ALA A 48 -0.49 26.10 -3.86
CA ALA A 48 0.76 26.86 -3.92
C ALA A 48 1.02 27.54 -5.29
N ASN A 49 -0.01 28.13 -5.90
CA ASN A 49 0.00 28.76 -7.23
C ASN A 49 0.21 27.82 -8.44
N TYR A 50 0.08 26.51 -8.23
CA TYR A 50 0.07 25.52 -9.30
C TYR A 50 -1.32 24.90 -9.46
N THR A 51 -1.76 24.79 -10.70
CA THR A 51 -2.97 24.06 -11.06
C THR A 51 -2.63 22.61 -11.38
N TYR A 52 -3.41 21.67 -10.85
CA TYR A 52 -3.41 20.28 -11.31
C TYR A 52 -4.80 19.84 -11.77
N VAL A 53 -4.84 18.85 -12.65
CA VAL A 53 -6.07 18.34 -13.27
C VAL A 53 -6.62 17.18 -12.46
N ILE A 54 -7.88 17.26 -12.03
CA ILE A 54 -8.59 16.18 -11.36
C ILE A 54 -8.72 14.98 -12.30
N PRO A 55 -8.43 13.74 -11.87
CA PRO A 55 -8.33 12.59 -12.76
C PRO A 55 -9.70 11.99 -13.10
N ARG A 56 -10.58 12.77 -13.76
CA ARG A 56 -11.92 12.32 -14.18
C ARG A 56 -11.83 11.07 -15.06
N GLY A 57 -12.69 10.09 -14.78
CA GLY A 57 -12.70 8.77 -15.42
C GLY A 57 -11.77 7.72 -14.77
N TRP A 58 -10.94 8.11 -13.80
CA TRP A 58 -10.00 7.21 -13.13
C TRP A 58 -10.53 6.75 -11.77
N THR A 59 -9.97 5.67 -11.25
CA THR A 59 -10.18 5.23 -9.87
C THR A 59 -8.86 5.23 -9.13
N ARG A 60 -8.80 5.93 -8.00
CA ARG A 60 -7.68 5.90 -7.06
C ARG A 60 -7.89 4.79 -6.04
N PHE A 61 -6.89 3.92 -5.96
CA PHE A 61 -6.66 3.00 -4.85
C PHE A 61 -5.63 3.63 -3.92
N ALA A 62 -6.02 3.95 -2.70
CA ALA A 62 -5.17 4.70 -1.80
C ALA A 62 -4.03 3.83 -1.24
N ILE A 63 -2.86 4.44 -1.14
CA ILE A 63 -1.64 3.82 -0.64
C ILE A 63 -1.31 4.44 0.71
N SER A 64 -0.85 3.62 1.66
CA SER A 64 -0.45 4.06 2.99
C SER A 64 0.77 4.96 2.90
N VAL A 65 0.74 6.01 3.71
CA VAL A 65 1.80 7.01 3.78
C VAL A 65 2.47 6.97 5.15
N ASP A 66 3.62 7.63 5.27
CA ASP A 66 4.21 7.91 6.58
C ASP A 66 3.48 9.10 7.21
N GLU A 67 2.54 8.82 8.10
CA GLU A 67 1.72 9.85 8.76
C GLU A 67 2.57 10.85 9.56
N GLY A 68 3.68 10.41 10.16
CA GLY A 68 4.58 11.31 10.90
C GLY A 68 5.22 12.34 9.97
N PHE A 69 5.74 11.88 8.83
CA PHE A 69 6.28 12.75 7.79
C PHE A 69 5.21 13.68 7.21
N PHE A 70 4.02 13.14 6.89
CA PHE A 70 2.93 13.90 6.28
C PHE A 70 2.43 15.03 7.18
N ASN A 71 2.25 14.74 8.47
CA ASN A 71 1.82 15.73 9.47
C ASN A 71 2.93 16.76 9.74
N HIS A 72 4.19 16.35 9.84
CA HIS A 72 5.29 17.28 10.09
C HIS A 72 5.50 18.29 8.96
N HIS A 73 5.29 17.87 7.71
CA HIS A 73 5.51 18.71 6.52
C HIS A 73 4.22 19.30 5.91
N ASP A 74 3.06 19.11 6.57
CA ASP A 74 1.72 19.48 6.07
C ASP A 74 1.51 19.06 4.60
N VAL A 75 1.89 17.82 4.27
CA VAL A 75 1.96 17.37 2.86
C VAL A 75 0.59 17.44 2.19
N TRP A 76 -0.48 17.14 2.92
CA TRP A 76 -1.83 17.17 2.38
C TRP A 76 -2.25 18.56 1.88
N ASP A 77 -1.86 19.61 2.60
CA ASP A 77 -2.28 20.98 2.33
C ASP A 77 -1.27 21.78 1.50
N LYS A 78 0.03 21.55 1.71
CA LYS A 78 1.10 22.37 1.12
C LYS A 78 1.74 21.77 -0.12
N TRP A 79 1.69 20.44 -0.28
CA TRP A 79 2.35 19.79 -1.43
C TRP A 79 1.40 19.62 -2.60
N LEU A 80 1.94 19.80 -3.81
CA LEU A 80 1.20 19.75 -5.06
C LEU A 80 0.77 18.32 -5.38
N ASN A 81 -0.42 18.15 -5.93
CA ASN A 81 -0.78 16.89 -6.55
C ASN A 81 -0.12 16.78 -7.94
N CYS A 82 0.46 15.63 -8.22
CA CYS A 82 1.01 15.30 -9.52
C CYS A 82 0.85 13.81 -9.85
N TYR A 83 1.18 13.47 -11.08
CA TYR A 83 0.99 12.15 -11.67
C TYR A 83 2.30 11.63 -12.27
N HIS A 84 2.49 10.31 -12.21
CA HIS A 84 3.59 9.62 -12.83
C HIS A 84 3.07 8.40 -13.59
N GLY A 85 3.07 8.48 -14.92
CA GLY A 85 2.70 7.36 -15.79
C GLY A 85 3.73 6.24 -15.69
N THR A 86 3.28 4.99 -15.54
CA THR A 86 4.18 3.85 -15.35
C THR A 86 3.53 2.52 -15.72
N SER A 87 4.20 1.41 -15.44
CA SER A 87 3.66 0.05 -15.53
C SER A 87 3.23 -0.45 -14.13
N ILE A 88 2.40 -1.48 -14.05
CA ILE A 88 1.97 -2.05 -12.77
C ILE A 88 3.14 -2.65 -11.98
N GLU A 89 4.12 -3.23 -12.68
CA GLU A 89 5.33 -3.81 -12.07
C GLU A 89 6.18 -2.71 -11.44
N ASN A 90 6.42 -1.63 -12.18
CA ASN A 90 7.17 -0.48 -11.67
C ASN A 90 6.40 0.23 -10.54
N ALA A 91 5.07 0.32 -10.63
CA ALA A 91 4.24 0.89 -9.58
C ALA A 91 4.38 0.11 -8.26
N LYS A 92 4.34 -1.23 -8.31
CA LYS A 92 4.58 -2.07 -7.12
C LYS A 92 5.93 -1.77 -6.48
N SER A 93 6.99 -1.76 -7.29
CA SER A 93 8.33 -1.45 -6.79
C SER A 93 8.37 -0.05 -6.17
N CYS A 94 7.82 0.98 -6.80
CA CYS A 94 7.81 2.33 -6.22
C CYS A 94 7.06 2.38 -4.88
N VAL A 95 5.95 1.65 -4.73
CA VAL A 95 5.19 1.57 -3.48
C VAL A 95 5.97 0.84 -2.38
N GLU A 96 6.60 -0.28 -2.69
CA GLU A 96 7.43 -1.03 -1.75
C GLU A 96 8.62 -0.20 -1.23
N HIS A 97 9.22 0.64 -2.09
CA HIS A 97 10.31 1.54 -1.70
C HIS A 97 9.83 2.86 -1.08
N ARG A 98 8.51 3.13 -1.13
CA ARG A 98 7.89 4.39 -0.70
C ARG A 98 8.42 5.63 -1.43
N HIS A 99 9.03 5.46 -2.60
CA HIS A 99 9.51 6.55 -3.45
C HIS A 99 9.50 6.15 -4.93
N LEU A 100 9.48 7.15 -5.81
CA LEU A 100 9.71 6.91 -7.24
C LEU A 100 11.16 6.48 -7.47
N LEU A 101 11.33 5.37 -8.19
CA LEU A 101 12.63 4.82 -8.53
C LEU A 101 13.21 5.53 -9.76
N LEU A 102 14.52 5.74 -9.75
CA LEU A 102 15.28 6.28 -10.87
C LEU A 102 16.00 5.17 -11.63
N PRO A 103 16.40 5.43 -12.88
CA PRO A 103 17.34 4.56 -13.57
C PRO A 103 18.60 4.31 -12.73
N ASN A 104 19.09 3.08 -12.77
CA ASN A 104 20.16 2.48 -11.98
C ASN A 104 19.84 2.12 -10.53
N ASP A 105 18.63 2.38 -10.03
CA ASP A 105 18.23 1.83 -8.74
C ASP A 105 18.14 0.32 -8.76
N THR A 106 18.41 -0.29 -7.61
CA THR A 106 18.17 -1.72 -7.39
C THR A 106 16.90 -1.87 -6.57
N THR A 107 15.93 -2.60 -7.11
CA THR A 107 14.70 -2.93 -6.40
C THR A 107 14.98 -3.78 -5.14
N MET A 108 14.04 -3.84 -4.19
CA MET A 108 14.10 -4.74 -3.02
C MET A 108 14.34 -6.22 -3.38
N HIS A 109 14.06 -6.62 -4.63
CA HIS A 109 14.28 -7.97 -5.16
C HIS A 109 15.60 -8.11 -5.94
N GLY A 110 16.50 -7.13 -5.89
CA GLY A 110 17.82 -7.19 -6.52
C GLY A 110 17.85 -6.85 -8.02
N LYS A 111 16.69 -6.60 -8.66
CA LYS A 111 16.64 -6.16 -10.07
C LYS A 111 17.12 -4.73 -10.19
N LYS A 112 18.14 -4.49 -11.01
CA LYS A 112 18.60 -3.15 -11.39
C LYS A 112 17.69 -2.56 -12.46
N LEU A 113 17.25 -1.32 -12.29
CA LEU A 113 16.49 -0.58 -13.27
C LEU A 113 17.43 -0.04 -14.34
N GLU A 114 17.23 -0.45 -15.58
CA GLU A 114 18.03 0.02 -16.71
C GLU A 114 17.54 1.37 -17.22
N ILE A 115 18.47 2.17 -17.74
CA ILE A 115 18.14 3.37 -18.51
C ILE A 115 17.50 2.89 -19.81
N ARG A 116 16.21 3.20 -20.04
CA ARG A 116 15.56 2.85 -21.30
C ARG A 116 16.23 3.58 -22.48
N GLU A 117 16.22 2.93 -23.64
CA GLU A 117 16.70 3.52 -24.90
C GLU A 117 15.95 4.84 -25.18
N GLY A 118 16.69 5.92 -25.44
CA GLY A 118 16.13 7.27 -25.62
C GLY A 118 16.25 8.20 -24.40
N HIS A 119 16.65 7.72 -23.22
CA HIS A 119 16.99 8.60 -22.10
C HIS A 119 18.32 9.34 -22.31
N ILE A 120 18.34 10.63 -21.98
CA ILE A 120 19.55 11.45 -22.02
C ILE A 120 20.52 10.98 -20.93
N LYS A 121 21.73 10.55 -21.33
CA LYS A 121 22.78 10.14 -20.38
C LYS A 121 23.07 11.27 -19.39
N GLY A 122 23.01 10.97 -18.09
CA GLY A 122 23.32 11.92 -17.01
C GLY A 122 22.11 12.64 -16.39
N GLU A 123 20.90 12.47 -16.93
CA GLU A 123 19.69 13.05 -16.36
C GLU A 123 19.02 12.09 -15.35
N HIS A 124 19.47 12.15 -14.09
CA HIS A 124 18.88 11.41 -12.97
C HIS A 124 17.78 12.23 -12.28
N TYR A 125 16.63 12.34 -12.93
CA TYR A 125 15.48 13.07 -12.39
C TYR A 125 14.27 12.17 -12.18
N VAL A 126 13.49 12.49 -11.16
CA VAL A 126 12.12 12.04 -11.03
C VAL A 126 11.25 12.94 -11.90
N PHE A 127 10.48 12.34 -12.81
CA PHE A 127 9.56 13.05 -13.69
C PHE A 127 8.12 12.87 -13.23
N THR A 128 7.37 13.95 -13.15
CA THR A 128 5.95 13.98 -12.82
C THR A 128 5.23 14.99 -13.71
N THR A 129 3.91 15.06 -13.61
CA THR A 129 3.11 16.04 -14.34
C THR A 129 1.87 16.46 -13.56
N PRO A 130 1.40 17.70 -13.69
CA PRO A 130 0.11 18.13 -13.15
C PRO A 130 -1.09 17.62 -13.97
N SER A 131 -0.86 16.95 -15.10
CA SER A 131 -1.90 16.50 -16.03
C SER A 131 -2.02 14.98 -16.08
N ILE A 132 -3.16 14.46 -15.64
CA ILE A 132 -3.47 13.03 -15.80
C ILE A 132 -3.44 12.61 -17.28
N THR A 133 -3.86 13.49 -18.19
CA THR A 133 -3.90 13.19 -19.63
C THR A 133 -2.50 13.04 -20.20
N TYR A 134 -1.54 13.86 -19.76
CA TYR A 134 -0.14 13.70 -20.14
C TYR A 134 0.45 12.43 -19.54
N ALA A 135 0.23 12.17 -18.24
CA ALA A 135 0.69 10.95 -17.58
C ALA A 135 0.13 9.67 -18.22
N ALA A 136 -1.05 9.74 -18.83
CA ALA A 136 -1.74 8.62 -19.46
C ALA A 136 -1.32 8.35 -20.91
N LEU A 137 -0.44 9.15 -21.52
CA LEU A 137 0.06 8.88 -22.86
C LEU A 137 0.78 7.53 -22.91
N ASP A 138 0.67 6.83 -24.05
CA ASP A 138 1.18 5.45 -24.21
C ASP A 138 2.70 5.33 -24.04
N TYR A 139 3.43 6.45 -24.20
CA TYR A 139 4.86 6.54 -23.91
C TYR A 139 5.19 6.40 -22.42
N TYR A 140 4.26 6.75 -21.54
CA TYR A 140 4.47 6.82 -20.09
C TYR A 140 3.67 5.75 -19.34
N ALA A 141 2.37 5.63 -19.61
CA ALA A 141 1.49 4.68 -18.92
C ALA A 141 1.28 3.41 -19.75
N HIS A 142 1.60 2.26 -19.16
CA HIS A 142 1.35 0.98 -19.82
C HIS A 142 -0.15 0.64 -19.82
N THR A 143 -0.58 -0.03 -20.89
CA THR A 143 -1.97 -0.45 -21.10
C THR A 143 -2.08 -1.98 -20.98
N TYR A 144 -2.98 -2.44 -20.12
CA TYR A 144 -3.27 -3.85 -19.87
C TYR A 144 -4.64 -4.22 -20.43
N HIS A 145 -4.80 -5.47 -20.84
CA HIS A 145 -6.11 -6.07 -21.10
C HIS A 145 -6.45 -7.02 -19.96
N PHE A 146 -7.63 -6.85 -19.38
CA PHE A 146 -8.05 -7.59 -18.20
C PHE A 146 -9.45 -8.14 -18.43
N GLN A 147 -9.63 -9.46 -18.25
CA GLN A 147 -10.94 -10.07 -18.27
C GLN A 147 -11.47 -10.18 -16.84
N SER A 148 -12.59 -9.50 -16.56
CA SER A 148 -13.19 -9.51 -15.23
C SER A 148 -13.73 -10.92 -14.91
N PRO A 149 -13.37 -11.50 -13.74
CA PRO A 149 -13.92 -12.80 -13.32
C PRO A 149 -15.41 -12.73 -13.00
N TYR A 150 -15.94 -11.54 -12.68
CA TYR A 150 -17.33 -11.34 -12.28
C TYR A 150 -18.32 -11.38 -13.46
N ASN A 151 -17.96 -10.78 -14.60
CA ASN A 151 -18.87 -10.65 -15.76
C ASN A 151 -18.26 -11.11 -17.09
N SER A 152 -17.04 -11.67 -17.07
CA SER A 152 -16.29 -12.13 -18.25
C SER A 152 -16.01 -11.05 -19.31
N GLN A 153 -16.33 -9.78 -19.04
CA GLN A 153 -16.06 -8.66 -19.94
C GLN A 153 -14.56 -8.33 -19.93
N ILE A 154 -14.05 -7.97 -21.11
CA ILE A 154 -12.68 -7.50 -21.26
C ILE A 154 -12.65 -5.98 -21.07
N TYR A 155 -11.68 -5.51 -20.30
CA TYR A 155 -11.39 -4.12 -20.02
C TYR A 155 -9.97 -3.77 -20.45
N THR A 156 -9.78 -2.53 -20.85
CA THR A 156 -8.48 -1.89 -21.01
C THR A 156 -8.17 -1.09 -19.75
N ILE A 157 -6.98 -1.29 -19.18
CA ILE A 157 -6.55 -0.67 -17.93
C ILE A 157 -5.23 0.09 -18.15
N LYS A 158 -5.21 1.38 -17.81
CA LYS A 158 -3.96 2.16 -17.72
C LYS A 158 -3.56 2.43 -16.28
N VAL A 159 -2.27 2.49 -16.03
CA VAL A 159 -1.70 2.64 -14.69
C VAL A 159 -0.92 3.96 -14.54
N VAL A 160 -1.28 4.72 -13.51
CA VAL A 160 -0.61 5.97 -13.13
C VAL A 160 -0.45 6.03 -11.62
N LEU A 161 0.70 6.48 -11.12
CA LEU A 161 0.85 6.81 -9.70
C LEU A 161 0.39 8.24 -9.44
N GLN A 162 -0.38 8.43 -8.38
CA GLN A 162 -0.74 9.75 -7.86
C GLN A 162 0.18 10.10 -6.69
N CYS A 163 0.79 11.27 -6.82
CA CYS A 163 1.86 11.71 -5.95
C CYS A 163 1.58 13.10 -5.36
N LYS A 164 2.26 13.38 -4.25
CA LYS A 164 2.45 14.71 -3.67
C LYS A 164 3.88 15.16 -3.95
N GLN A 165 4.06 16.40 -4.40
CA GLN A 165 5.38 16.97 -4.66
C GLN A 165 5.57 18.33 -3.99
N LYS A 166 6.71 18.51 -3.34
CA LYS A 166 7.05 19.74 -2.64
C LYS A 166 7.18 20.91 -3.64
N PRO A 167 6.49 22.05 -3.48
CA PRO A 167 6.42 23.10 -4.51
C PRO A 167 7.78 23.70 -4.91
N ASP A 168 8.72 23.82 -3.97
CA ASP A 168 10.05 24.41 -4.17
C ASP A 168 11.08 23.43 -4.76
N SER A 169 10.71 22.17 -4.98
CA SER A 169 11.60 21.17 -5.57
C SER A 169 11.43 20.98 -7.07
N ILE A 170 10.53 21.74 -7.69
CA ILE A 170 10.04 21.50 -9.06
C ILE A 170 10.81 22.35 -10.06
N ILE A 171 11.31 21.69 -11.10
CA ILE A 171 11.74 22.32 -12.34
C ILE A 171 10.63 22.07 -13.35
N VAL A 172 9.94 23.13 -13.79
CA VAL A 172 8.90 23.06 -14.82
C VAL A 172 9.55 23.14 -16.19
N GLN A 173 9.15 22.24 -17.10
CA GLN A 173 9.62 22.22 -18.47
C GLN A 173 8.52 21.83 -19.47
N PRO A 174 8.74 22.09 -20.78
CA PRO A 174 7.83 21.65 -21.81
C PRO A 174 7.69 20.13 -21.90
N GLU A 175 6.60 19.70 -22.53
CA GLU A 175 6.40 18.31 -22.94
C GLU A 175 7.52 17.79 -23.87
N THR A 176 7.72 16.48 -23.84
CA THR A 176 8.81 15.78 -24.55
C THR A 176 8.31 14.86 -25.68
N VAL A 177 7.01 14.89 -26.01
CA VAL A 177 6.37 14.03 -27.03
C VAL A 177 6.11 14.75 -28.36
N ASP A 178 6.67 15.94 -28.51
CA ASP A 178 6.62 16.75 -29.72
C ASP A 178 5.25 17.35 -30.08
N ALA A 179 4.29 17.29 -29.17
CA ALA A 179 2.94 17.78 -29.42
C ALA A 179 2.94 19.29 -29.73
N ARG A 180 3.82 20.07 -29.09
CA ARG A 180 3.92 21.52 -29.31
C ARG A 180 4.36 21.86 -30.73
N ARG A 181 5.39 21.19 -31.28
CA ARG A 181 5.83 21.44 -32.67
C ARG A 181 4.77 21.04 -33.68
N GLN A 182 3.90 20.09 -33.33
CA GLN A 182 2.77 19.64 -34.14
C GLN A 182 1.49 20.49 -33.95
N GLY A 183 1.50 21.50 -33.07
CA GLY A 183 0.31 22.30 -32.77
C GLY A 183 -0.79 21.54 -32.00
N ILE A 184 -0.46 20.39 -31.41
CA ILE A 184 -1.39 19.54 -30.67
C ILE A 184 -1.39 19.96 -29.20
N LYS A 185 -2.55 20.33 -28.68
CA LYS A 185 -2.74 20.59 -27.24
C LYS A 185 -3.04 19.29 -26.51
N ILE A 186 -2.15 18.86 -25.61
CA ILE A 186 -2.31 17.59 -24.88
C ILE A 186 -3.35 17.73 -23.76
N CYS A 187 -3.19 18.75 -22.92
CA CYS A 187 -4.06 18.98 -21.78
C CYS A 187 -4.92 20.21 -22.02
N ARG A 188 -6.22 20.12 -21.73
CA ARG A 188 -7.16 21.24 -21.84
C ARG A 188 -6.76 22.43 -20.95
N TYR A 189 -6.30 22.16 -19.73
CA TYR A 189 -6.12 23.16 -18.67
C TYR A 189 -4.67 23.64 -18.52
N ILE A 190 -3.68 22.79 -18.80
CA ILE A 190 -2.27 23.08 -18.61
C ILE A 190 -1.60 23.22 -19.98
N PRO A 191 -0.87 24.32 -20.24
CA PRO A 191 -0.19 24.52 -21.52
C PRO A 191 1.01 23.56 -21.67
N ASN A 192 1.31 23.19 -22.91
CA ASN A 192 2.35 22.20 -23.23
C ASN A 192 3.76 22.59 -22.73
N ASP A 193 4.04 23.88 -22.51
CA ASP A 193 5.30 24.38 -21.97
C ASP A 193 5.45 24.20 -20.45
N LYS A 194 4.40 23.70 -19.77
CA LYS A 194 4.35 23.47 -18.32
C LYS A 194 3.91 22.05 -17.93
N LEU A 195 3.89 21.11 -18.89
CA LEU A 195 3.34 19.78 -18.66
C LEU A 195 4.30 18.84 -17.94
N GLU A 196 5.61 19.04 -18.03
CA GLU A 196 6.58 18.12 -17.44
C GLU A 196 7.26 18.79 -16.25
N TRP A 197 7.24 18.10 -15.12
CA TRP A 197 7.90 18.51 -13.89
C TRP A 197 9.04 17.55 -13.63
N LYS A 198 10.19 18.07 -13.24
CA LYS A 198 11.32 17.23 -12.83
C LYS A 198 11.95 17.69 -11.53
N THR A 199 12.54 16.75 -10.80
CA THR A 199 13.32 17.04 -9.59
C THR A 199 14.45 16.03 -9.40
N GLN A 200 15.55 16.46 -8.80
CA GLN A 200 16.64 15.59 -8.37
C GLN A 200 16.42 15.08 -6.93
N HIS A 201 15.52 15.70 -6.18
CA HIS A 201 15.31 15.41 -4.76
C HIS A 201 14.18 14.41 -4.58
N ARG A 202 14.51 13.10 -4.54
CA ARG A 202 13.51 12.02 -4.43
C ARG A 202 12.56 12.15 -3.25
N SER A 203 13.07 12.55 -2.09
CA SER A 203 12.28 12.73 -0.86
C SER A 203 11.25 13.86 -0.96
N THR A 204 11.28 14.65 -2.03
CA THR A 204 10.30 15.71 -2.29
C THR A 204 9.12 15.23 -3.14
N VAL A 205 9.07 13.95 -3.49
CA VAL A 205 7.92 13.31 -4.15
C VAL A 205 7.49 12.09 -3.34
N THR A 206 6.24 12.06 -2.90
CA THR A 206 5.66 10.94 -2.17
C THR A 206 4.46 10.38 -2.93
N ILE A 207 4.34 9.06 -2.97
CA ILE A 207 3.22 8.36 -3.58
C ILE A 207 2.13 8.19 -2.53
N TYR A 208 0.88 8.43 -2.90
CA TYR A 208 -0.26 8.22 -2.00
C TYR A 208 -1.46 7.52 -2.66
N GLY A 209 -1.40 7.26 -3.97
CA GLY A 209 -2.45 6.51 -4.64
C GLY A 209 -1.99 5.88 -5.96
N LEU A 210 -2.63 4.76 -6.31
CA LEU A 210 -2.56 4.15 -7.63
C LEU A 210 -3.84 4.51 -8.39
N LEU A 211 -3.71 5.17 -9.53
CA LEU A 211 -4.82 5.51 -10.41
C LEU A 211 -4.92 4.47 -11.54
N LEU A 212 -6.11 3.92 -11.69
CA LEU A 212 -6.47 3.04 -12.80
C LEU A 212 -7.51 3.71 -13.69
N GLU A 213 -7.23 3.81 -14.99
CA GLU A 213 -8.25 4.13 -15.99
C GLU A 213 -8.86 2.82 -16.45
N VAL A 214 -10.14 2.61 -16.16
CA VAL A 214 -10.87 1.39 -16.56
C VAL A 214 -11.80 1.74 -17.71
N LYS A 215 -11.59 1.12 -18.87
CA LYS A 215 -12.46 1.25 -20.05
C LYS A 215 -12.89 -0.12 -20.52
N GLN A 216 -14.17 -0.29 -20.83
CA GLN A 216 -14.65 -1.52 -21.45
C GLN A 216 -14.00 -1.66 -22.83
N TYR A 217 -13.41 -2.82 -23.10
CA TYR A 217 -12.85 -3.12 -24.41
C TYR A 217 -14.00 -3.49 -25.36
N HIS A 218 -14.28 -2.62 -26.31
CA HIS A 218 -15.17 -2.93 -27.43
C HIS A 218 -14.32 -3.50 -28.56
N VAL A 219 -14.56 -4.77 -28.92
CA VAL A 219 -13.99 -5.35 -30.13
C VAL A 219 -14.61 -4.61 -31.31
N HIS A 220 -13.92 -3.60 -31.83
CA HIS A 220 -14.19 -3.18 -33.20
C HIS A 220 -13.81 -4.35 -34.11
N ASN A 221 -14.69 -4.73 -35.03
CA ASN A 221 -14.51 -5.79 -36.04
C ASN A 221 -13.30 -5.51 -36.95
N HIS A 222 -12.10 -5.57 -36.40
CA HIS A 222 -10.85 -5.75 -37.13
C HIS A 222 -10.33 -7.12 -36.74
N SER A 223 -10.65 -8.08 -37.59
CA SER A 223 -10.38 -9.52 -37.53
C SER A 223 -8.89 -9.91 -37.51
N ASN A 224 -7.97 -9.10 -36.95
CA ASN A 224 -6.53 -9.36 -36.96
C ASN A 224 -5.76 -9.02 -35.65
N SER A 225 -6.39 -8.52 -34.58
CA SER A 225 -5.63 -8.05 -33.38
C SER A 225 -5.38 -9.10 -32.29
N PHE A 226 -6.17 -10.18 -32.22
CA PHE A 226 -5.99 -11.21 -31.19
C PHE A 226 -4.74 -12.09 -31.37
N GLN A 227 -4.16 -12.12 -32.57
CA GLN A 227 -2.96 -12.92 -32.84
C GLN A 227 -1.67 -12.24 -32.36
N TYR A 228 -1.67 -10.93 -32.09
CA TYR A 228 -0.46 -10.17 -31.75
C TYR A 228 -0.04 -10.24 -30.27
N GLN A 229 -0.94 -10.61 -29.34
CA GLN A 229 -0.59 -10.70 -27.91
C GLN A 229 -0.26 -12.13 -27.46
N GLN A 230 -0.78 -13.16 -28.12
CA GLN A 230 -0.39 -14.54 -27.82
C GLN A 230 1.07 -14.84 -28.22
N ILE A 231 1.62 -14.12 -29.21
CA ILE A 231 3.01 -14.25 -29.67
C ILE A 231 4.01 -13.59 -28.69
N ARG A 232 3.62 -12.51 -27.99
CA ARG A 232 4.51 -11.85 -27.01
C ARG A 232 4.64 -12.61 -25.68
N ASN A 233 3.57 -13.27 -25.24
CA ASN A 233 3.63 -14.12 -24.04
C ASN A 233 4.40 -15.43 -24.27
N THR A 234 4.57 -15.89 -25.51
CA THR A 234 5.42 -17.05 -25.85
C THR A 234 6.88 -16.67 -26.09
N GLN A 235 7.18 -15.46 -26.58
CA GLN A 235 8.57 -15.02 -26.80
C GLN A 235 9.33 -14.62 -25.52
N ASN A 236 8.62 -14.32 -24.42
CA ASN A 236 9.24 -14.13 -23.11
C ASN A 236 9.59 -15.46 -22.39
N VAL A 237 9.29 -16.61 -22.99
CA VAL A 237 9.63 -17.95 -22.44
C VAL A 237 10.83 -18.58 -23.15
N SER A 238 11.36 -17.97 -24.23
CA SER A 238 12.38 -18.60 -25.08
C SER A 238 13.78 -17.97 -25.06
N TYR A 239 14.08 -17.05 -24.12
CA TYR A 239 15.45 -16.54 -23.91
C TYR A 239 15.99 -16.92 -22.52
N GLU A 240 16.07 -18.22 -22.26
CA GLU A 240 17.00 -18.75 -21.25
C GLU A 240 17.34 -20.20 -21.64
N SER A 241 18.32 -20.34 -22.53
CA SER A 241 19.03 -21.59 -22.77
C SER A 241 20.46 -21.25 -23.16
N ALA A 242 21.25 -20.85 -22.15
CA ALA A 242 22.69 -20.82 -22.23
C ALA A 242 23.25 -21.68 -21.08
N THR A 243 23.71 -22.86 -21.48
CA THR A 243 24.67 -23.79 -20.88
C THR A 243 25.26 -23.39 -19.53
N ILE A 244 24.84 -24.04 -18.44
CA ILE A 244 25.52 -24.05 -17.15
C ILE A 244 26.26 -25.38 -16.98
N SER A 245 27.58 -25.29 -16.83
CA SER A 245 28.46 -26.40 -16.48
C SER A 245 28.12 -26.95 -15.10
N GLN A 246 28.06 -28.27 -15.01
CA GLN A 246 27.79 -29.03 -13.79
C GLN A 246 28.83 -28.76 -12.70
N THR A 247 28.38 -28.32 -11.52
CA THR A 247 29.12 -28.42 -10.25
C THR A 247 28.29 -29.23 -9.24
N PRO A 248 28.92 -29.97 -8.30
CA PRO A 248 28.24 -31.03 -7.57
C PRO A 248 27.24 -30.52 -6.54
N SER A 249 26.15 -31.28 -6.41
CA SER A 249 25.00 -31.07 -5.54
C SER A 249 25.33 -31.09 -4.04
N PRO A 250 24.77 -30.17 -3.22
CA PRO A 250 24.71 -30.32 -1.78
C PRO A 250 23.58 -31.29 -1.37
N PRO A 251 23.68 -31.93 -0.19
CA PRO A 251 22.72 -32.96 0.25
C PRO A 251 21.36 -32.38 0.65
N PRO A 252 20.29 -33.18 0.61
CA PRO A 252 18.92 -32.71 0.77
C PRO A 252 18.57 -32.36 2.22
N PHE A 253 18.20 -31.10 2.45
CA PHE A 253 17.47 -30.67 3.65
C PHE A 253 16.02 -31.16 3.57
N LYS A 254 15.70 -32.22 4.33
CA LYS A 254 14.33 -32.69 4.55
C LYS A 254 13.73 -31.92 5.73
N THR A 255 12.89 -30.92 5.45
CA THR A 255 12.05 -30.32 6.50
C THR A 255 10.70 -31.05 6.54
N LYS A 256 10.61 -32.08 7.39
CA LYS A 256 9.33 -32.65 7.86
C LYS A 256 8.87 -31.77 9.03
N LEU A 257 7.86 -30.94 8.82
CA LEU A 257 7.12 -30.32 9.93
C LEU A 257 6.16 -31.38 10.49
N LEU A 258 6.63 -32.10 11.51
CA LEU A 258 5.81 -33.01 12.30
C LEU A 258 5.43 -32.28 13.59
N ILE A 259 4.20 -31.80 13.70
CA ILE A 259 3.65 -31.32 14.98
C ILE A 259 3.20 -32.55 15.74
N THR A 260 4.05 -33.05 16.64
CA THR A 260 3.65 -33.98 17.69
C THR A 260 3.52 -33.20 19.00
N PHE A 261 2.29 -33.14 19.53
CA PHE A 261 2.04 -32.69 20.89
C PHE A 261 2.66 -33.71 21.86
N LYS A 262 3.87 -33.42 22.35
CA LYS A 262 4.42 -34.12 23.50
C LYS A 262 3.95 -33.39 24.75
N SER A 263 3.00 -34.00 25.44
CA SER A 263 2.60 -33.63 26.81
C SER A 263 3.86 -33.62 27.68
N CYS A 264 4.29 -32.44 28.08
CA CYS A 264 5.34 -32.25 29.07
C CYS A 264 4.63 -32.11 30.42
N SER A 265 4.21 -33.25 30.97
CA SER A 265 4.10 -33.41 32.41
C SER A 265 5.36 -34.13 32.85
N ASP A 266 5.89 -33.70 33.99
CA ASP A 266 6.93 -34.37 34.77
C ASP A 266 8.35 -34.02 34.32
N ASP A 267 8.89 -32.93 34.88
CA ASP A 267 10.26 -32.83 35.45
C ASP A 267 10.69 -31.35 35.66
N ILE A 268 10.03 -30.62 36.58
CA ILE A 268 10.60 -29.38 37.14
C ILE A 268 10.29 -29.29 38.65
N PHE A 269 11.10 -30.00 39.44
CA PHE A 269 11.40 -29.80 40.86
C PHE A 269 12.77 -30.51 41.00
N ILE A 270 13.93 -29.96 41.38
CA ILE A 270 14.30 -28.91 42.34
C ILE A 270 15.66 -28.33 41.87
N GLY A 271 15.76 -26.99 41.85
CA GLY A 271 17.01 -26.26 41.67
C GLY A 271 16.90 -24.90 42.36
N GLY A 272 16.93 -24.93 43.69
CA GLY A 272 16.67 -23.78 44.57
C GLY A 272 17.72 -22.67 44.46
N GLY A 273 17.24 -21.43 44.56
CA GLY A 273 18.07 -20.26 44.85
C GLY A 273 17.54 -18.97 44.22
N ILE A 274 17.40 -18.94 42.89
CA ILE A 274 17.16 -17.68 42.15
C ILE A 274 15.79 -17.67 41.45
N SER A 275 15.28 -18.85 41.04
CA SER A 275 14.04 -18.96 40.26
C SER A 275 12.78 -18.56 41.07
N GLY A 276 12.73 -18.91 42.36
CA GLY A 276 11.57 -18.59 43.22
C GLY A 276 11.38 -17.10 43.46
N CYS A 277 12.47 -16.36 43.73
CA CYS A 277 12.41 -14.92 43.99
C CYS A 277 12.00 -14.12 42.75
N VAL A 278 12.51 -14.50 41.57
CA VAL A 278 12.13 -13.87 40.30
C VAL A 278 10.66 -14.14 39.98
N SER A 279 10.18 -15.36 40.23
CA SER A 279 8.77 -15.72 40.05
C SER A 279 7.86 -14.87 40.95
N CYS A 280 8.19 -14.73 42.24
CA CYS A 280 7.43 -13.89 43.16
C CYS A 280 7.40 -12.43 42.73
N LEU A 281 8.54 -11.85 42.31
CA LEU A 281 8.60 -10.47 41.84
C LEU A 281 7.74 -10.23 40.59
N LEU A 282 7.74 -11.19 39.65
CA LEU A 282 6.88 -11.13 38.48
C LEU A 282 5.39 -11.21 38.86
N VAL A 283 5.02 -12.08 39.79
CA VAL A 283 3.62 -12.17 40.27
C VAL A 283 3.19 -10.85 40.93
N PHE A 284 4.01 -10.26 41.79
CA PHE A 284 3.69 -8.96 42.41
C PHE A 284 3.65 -7.82 41.38
N PHE A 285 4.53 -7.84 40.38
CA PHE A 285 4.50 -6.88 39.29
C PHE A 285 3.20 -6.98 38.48
N PHE A 286 2.79 -8.20 38.09
CA PHE A 286 1.54 -8.41 37.35
C PHE A 286 0.31 -8.07 38.20
N LEU A 287 0.32 -8.33 39.50
CA LEU A 287 -0.74 -7.93 40.42
C LEU A 287 -0.82 -6.39 40.53
N GLY A 288 0.31 -5.71 40.70
CA GLY A 288 0.37 -4.25 40.74
C GLY A 288 -0.06 -3.61 39.42
N TRP A 289 0.34 -4.21 38.29
CA TRP A 289 -0.09 -3.79 36.96
C TRP A 289 -1.59 -3.99 36.74
N LEU A 290 -2.15 -5.10 37.22
CA LEU A 290 -3.59 -5.39 37.17
C LEU A 290 -4.40 -4.36 37.96
N ILE A 291 -3.97 -4.03 39.19
CA ILE A 291 -4.62 -3.04 40.05
C ILE A 291 -4.54 -1.65 39.40
N THR A 292 -3.34 -1.24 38.96
CA THR A 292 -3.10 0.06 38.35
C THR A 292 -3.86 0.22 37.03
N GLY A 293 -3.82 -0.80 36.17
CA GLY A 293 -4.55 -0.83 34.91
C GLY A 293 -6.07 -0.77 35.13
N SER A 294 -6.58 -1.46 36.15
CA SER A 294 -8.00 -1.39 36.52
C SER A 294 -8.41 0.04 36.91
N ILE A 295 -7.61 0.70 37.77
CA ILE A 295 -7.87 2.09 38.19
C ILE A 295 -7.86 3.06 36.99
N TRP A 296 -7.06 2.81 35.96
CA TRP A 296 -7.01 3.66 34.77
C TRP A 296 -8.13 3.38 33.77
N VAL A 297 -8.47 2.11 33.57
CA VAL A 297 -9.39 1.69 32.51
C VAL A 297 -10.85 1.88 32.92
N PHE A 298 -11.23 1.59 34.16
CA PHE A 298 -12.65 1.67 34.56
C PHE A 298 -13.20 3.11 34.58
N PRO A 299 -12.45 4.15 34.98
CA PRO A 299 -12.90 5.54 34.84
C PRO A 299 -12.98 6.03 33.39
N ALA A 300 -12.30 5.38 32.45
CA ALA A 300 -12.41 5.76 31.04
C ALA A 300 -13.83 5.49 30.51
N LYS A 301 -14.55 4.49 31.06
CA LYS A 301 -15.92 4.12 30.66
C LYS A 301 -16.91 5.27 30.79
N SER A 302 -16.76 6.14 31.80
CA SER A 302 -17.67 7.29 31.98
C SER A 302 -17.34 8.48 31.09
N LYS A 303 -16.19 8.45 30.39
CA LYS A 303 -15.73 9.52 29.49
C LYS A 303 -15.93 9.21 28.01
N VAL A 304 -16.17 7.94 27.65
CA VAL A 304 -16.38 7.53 26.26
C VAL A 304 -17.74 7.99 25.76
N GLN A 305 -17.75 8.61 24.59
CA GLN A 305 -18.95 9.08 23.91
C GLN A 305 -19.20 8.23 22.66
N TYR A 306 -20.39 7.66 22.53
CA TYR A 306 -20.70 6.71 21.46
C TYR A 306 -21.43 7.35 20.26
N ASN A 307 -21.96 8.57 20.43
CA ASN A 307 -22.93 9.14 19.49
C ASN A 307 -22.40 10.37 18.71
N GLN A 308 -21.25 10.93 19.10
CA GLN A 308 -20.72 12.16 18.51
C GLN A 308 -19.33 11.96 17.93
N TYR A 309 -19.26 11.74 16.62
CA TYR A 309 -18.03 11.41 15.88
C TYR A 309 -16.94 12.50 15.89
N ASN A 310 -17.29 13.73 16.26
CA ASN A 310 -16.38 14.88 16.28
C ASN A 310 -15.78 15.17 17.67
N GLU A 311 -16.17 14.44 18.70
CA GLU A 311 -15.60 14.63 20.04
C GLU A 311 -14.30 13.85 20.21
N THR A 312 -13.34 14.41 20.95
CA THR A 312 -12.03 13.79 21.20
C THR A 312 -12.12 12.46 21.97
N ASN A 313 -13.26 12.19 22.61
CA ASN A 313 -13.52 10.96 23.36
C ASN A 313 -14.49 10.01 22.64
N TYR A 314 -14.70 10.21 21.32
CA TYR A 314 -15.52 9.32 20.52
C TYR A 314 -14.87 7.95 20.37
N CYS A 315 -15.64 6.90 20.65
CA CYS A 315 -15.25 5.54 20.33
C CYS A 315 -16.47 4.79 19.81
N GLN A 316 -16.30 3.99 18.75
CA GLN A 316 -17.38 3.16 18.25
C GLN A 316 -17.78 2.12 19.31
N GLU A 317 -19.08 2.03 19.63
CA GLU A 317 -19.60 1.21 20.73
C GLU A 317 -19.18 -0.27 20.66
N ASN A 318 -19.25 -0.88 19.48
CA ASN A 318 -18.88 -2.28 19.28
C ASN A 318 -17.38 -2.53 19.49
N LEU A 319 -16.54 -1.65 18.96
CA LEU A 319 -15.09 -1.74 19.13
C LEU A 319 -14.71 -1.56 20.60
N TYR A 320 -15.29 -0.56 21.27
CA TYR A 320 -15.07 -0.34 22.70
C TYR A 320 -15.47 -1.57 23.53
N LYS A 321 -16.69 -2.11 23.31
CA LYS A 321 -17.18 -3.30 24.03
C LYS A 321 -16.30 -4.53 23.78
N PHE A 322 -15.84 -4.72 22.56
CA PHE A 322 -14.95 -5.83 22.20
C PHE A 322 -13.59 -5.71 22.91
N THR A 323 -12.92 -4.57 22.78
CA THR A 323 -11.60 -4.35 23.42
C THR A 323 -11.69 -4.42 24.94
N PHE A 324 -12.75 -3.85 25.53
CA PHE A 324 -12.99 -3.91 26.97
C PHE A 324 -13.27 -5.35 27.44
N GLY A 325 -14.04 -6.12 26.67
CA GLY A 325 -14.29 -7.54 26.94
C GLY A 325 -13.02 -8.39 26.87
N LEU A 326 -12.19 -8.17 25.85
CA LEU A 326 -10.91 -8.87 25.69
C LEU A 326 -9.96 -8.58 26.86
N LEU A 327 -9.91 -7.32 27.30
CA LEU A 327 -9.09 -6.91 28.45
C LEU A 327 -9.56 -7.59 29.75
N LEU A 328 -10.88 -7.62 30.00
CA LEU A 328 -11.43 -8.32 31.16
C LEU A 328 -11.14 -9.82 31.12
N ALA A 329 -11.28 -10.47 29.97
CA ALA A 329 -10.97 -11.89 29.80
C ALA A 329 -9.49 -12.18 30.09
N GLN A 330 -8.58 -11.34 29.59
CA GLN A 330 -7.15 -11.44 29.87
C GLN A 330 -6.86 -11.29 31.37
N TYR A 331 -7.47 -10.32 32.03
CA TYR A 331 -7.32 -10.10 33.47
C TYR A 331 -7.86 -11.26 34.30
N SER A 332 -9.02 -11.81 33.95
CA SER A 332 -9.58 -13.00 34.59
C SER A 332 -8.68 -14.22 34.42
N LEU A 333 -8.09 -14.42 33.23
CA LEU A 333 -7.17 -15.51 32.98
C LEU A 333 -5.88 -15.39 33.81
N ILE A 334 -5.30 -14.18 33.87
CA ILE A 334 -4.12 -13.91 34.70
C ILE A 334 -4.45 -14.15 36.18
N GLY A 335 -5.59 -13.66 36.66
CA GLY A 335 -6.04 -13.88 38.04
C GLY A 335 -6.21 -15.37 38.36
N LEU A 336 -6.82 -16.15 37.45
CA LEU A 336 -7.00 -17.59 37.62
C LEU A 336 -5.66 -18.33 37.67
N VAL A 337 -4.70 -17.98 36.79
CA VAL A 337 -3.36 -18.56 36.80
C VAL A 337 -2.64 -18.25 38.12
N ILE A 338 -2.74 -17.01 38.63
CA ILE A 338 -2.15 -16.63 39.92
C ILE A 338 -2.81 -17.39 41.07
N CYS A 339 -4.14 -17.49 41.11
CA CYS A 339 -4.85 -18.23 42.16
C CYS A 339 -4.53 -19.73 42.12
N CYS A 340 -4.61 -20.38 40.96
CA CYS A 340 -4.33 -21.81 40.82
C CYS A 340 -2.85 -22.13 41.05
N GLY A 341 -1.94 -21.32 40.51
CA GLY A 341 -0.50 -21.48 40.70
C GLY A 341 -0.05 -21.24 42.14
N GLY A 342 -0.63 -20.24 42.81
CA GLY A 342 -0.37 -19.97 44.23
C GLY A 342 -0.84 -21.08 45.16
N ILE A 343 -2.03 -21.65 44.90
CA ILE A 343 -2.56 -22.78 45.68
C ILE A 343 -1.70 -24.03 45.53
N LEU A 344 -1.26 -24.35 44.31
CA LEU A 344 -0.38 -25.51 44.07
C LEU A 344 1.00 -25.34 44.71
N ALA A 345 1.56 -24.13 44.70
CA ALA A 345 2.81 -23.82 45.37
C ALA A 345 2.70 -23.95 46.90
N LEU A 346 1.58 -23.50 47.49
CA LEU A 346 1.31 -23.65 48.93
C LEU A 346 1.09 -25.10 49.35
N LEU A 347 0.36 -25.88 48.56
CA LEU A 347 0.15 -27.31 48.82
C LEU A 347 1.45 -28.12 48.72
N GLY A 348 2.32 -27.77 47.76
CA GLY A 348 3.65 -28.38 47.63
C GLY A 348 4.58 -28.11 48.83
N LEU A 349 4.45 -26.94 49.47
CA LEU A 349 5.20 -26.60 50.68
C LEU A 349 4.65 -27.26 51.96
N CYS A 350 3.40 -27.72 51.96
CA CYS A 350 2.81 -28.43 53.11
C CYS A 350 2.98 -29.95 53.05
N LEU A 351 3.37 -30.51 51.89
CA LEU A 351 3.49 -31.95 51.65
C LEU A 351 4.94 -32.45 51.56
N GLY A 352 5.94 -31.56 51.64
CA GLY A 352 7.36 -31.89 51.76
C GLY A 352 7.94 -31.26 53.02
#